data_AF-A0ABD6B7T7-F1
#
_entry.id   AF-A0ABD6B7T7-F1
#
_cell.length_a   1.000
_cell.length_b   1.000
_cell.length_c   1.000
_cell.angle_alpha   90.00
_cell.angle_beta   90.00
_cell.angle_gamma   90.00
#
_symmetry.space_group_name_H-M   'P 1'
#
loop_
_entity.id
_entity.type
_entity.pdbx_description
1 polymer ?
#
loop_
_entity_poly.entity_id
_entity_poly.type
_entity_poly.pdbx_seq_one_letter_code
_entity_poly.pdbx_strand_id
1 'polypeptide(L)' 'MPACERCGAHLDATGGGLADTLGLASYDGYECQRCGVLLCSDCYNKRTTELAGAAPDSCPQCDGRLAKR' A
#
# COMPACT_ATOMS: atom_id res chain seq x y z
N MET A 1 -5.32 -5.27 11.24
CA MET A 1 -5.42 -4.44 10.03
C MET A 1 -4.08 -3.76 9.81
N PRO A 2 -3.42 -4.00 8.66
CA PRO A 2 -2.18 -3.29 8.35
C PRO A 2 -2.43 -1.79 8.28
N ALA A 3 -1.45 -1.00 8.70
CA ALA A 3 -1.50 0.45 8.67
C ALA A 3 -0.59 0.98 7.57
N CYS A 4 -1.02 2.06 6.94
CA CYS A 4 -0.22 2.80 5.97
C CYS A 4 0.97 3.46 6.67
N GLU A 5 2.16 3.28 6.12
CA GLU A 5 3.39 3.87 6.67
C GLU A 5 3.37 5.41 6.63
N ARG A 6 2.82 6.01 5.56
CA ARG A 6 2.82 7.47 5.38
C ARG A 6 1.86 8.24 6.28
N CYS A 7 0.74 7.64 6.70
CA CYS A 7 -0.33 8.36 7.41
C CYS A 7 -0.87 7.61 8.64
N GLY A 8 -0.44 6.38 8.88
CA GLY A 8 -0.96 5.52 9.95
C GLY A 8 -2.40 5.04 9.73
N ALA A 9 -3.05 5.39 8.62
CA ALA A 9 -4.42 4.95 8.34
C ALA A 9 -4.46 3.44 8.16
N HIS A 10 -5.43 2.79 8.79
CA HIS A 10 -5.66 1.37 8.59
C HIS A 10 -6.14 1.12 7.16
N LEU A 11 -5.55 0.13 6.51
CA LEU A 11 -5.99 -0.32 5.20
C LEU A 11 -7.18 -1.25 5.44
N ASP A 12 -8.34 -0.83 4.93
CA ASP A 12 -9.51 -1.67 4.88
C ASP A 12 -9.30 -2.79 3.87
N ALA A 13 -9.64 -3.99 4.29
CA ALA A 13 -9.68 -5.13 3.40
C ALA A 13 -10.87 -4.97 2.46
N THR A 14 -10.62 -5.01 1.16
CA THR A 14 -11.66 -4.95 0.13
C THR A 14 -12.33 -6.32 -0.09
N GLY A 15 -11.91 -7.35 0.65
CA GLY A 15 -12.32 -8.75 0.52
C GLY A 15 -13.15 -9.26 1.70
N GLY A 16 -14.35 -8.72 1.90
CA GLY A 16 -15.20 -9.10 3.03
C GLY A 16 -15.49 -10.61 3.12
N GLY A 17 -15.42 -11.14 4.35
CA GLY A 17 -15.82 -12.51 4.69
C GLY A 17 -14.65 -13.44 5.04
N LEU A 18 -14.69 -14.67 4.52
CA LEU A 18 -13.69 -15.71 4.80
C LEU A 18 -12.27 -15.33 4.32
N ALA A 19 -12.15 -14.53 3.25
CA ALA A 19 -10.86 -14.09 2.71
C ALA A 19 -10.09 -13.19 3.70
N ASP A 20 -10.77 -12.23 4.34
CA ASP A 20 -10.25 -11.47 5.48
C ASP A 20 -9.78 -12.38 6.62
N THR A 21 -10.60 -13.37 6.96
CA THR A 21 -10.34 -14.29 8.08
C THR A 21 -9.15 -15.22 7.82
N LEU A 22 -8.92 -15.55 6.54
CA LEU A 22 -7.80 -16.37 6.05
C LEU A 22 -6.54 -15.55 5.75
N GLY A 23 -6.56 -14.22 5.95
CA GLY A 23 -5.43 -13.34 5.61
C GLY A 23 -5.17 -13.20 4.10
N LEU A 24 -6.16 -13.57 3.29
CA LEU A 24 -6.17 -13.49 1.82
C LEU A 24 -6.86 -12.22 1.31
N ALA A 25 -7.30 -11.33 2.19
CA ALA A 25 -7.88 -10.06 1.79
C ALA A 25 -6.89 -9.24 0.95
N SER A 26 -7.34 -8.82 -0.23
CA SER A 26 -6.73 -7.70 -0.93
C SER A 26 -7.03 -6.43 -0.15
N TYR A 27 -5.98 -5.67 0.15
CA TYR A 27 -6.08 -4.36 0.77
C TYR A 27 -6.06 -3.32 -0.34
N ASP A 28 -6.92 -2.31 -0.27
CA ASP A 28 -6.88 -1.22 -1.24
C ASP A 28 -5.64 -0.34 -0.99
N GLY A 29 -4.52 -0.75 -1.58
CA GLY A 29 -3.23 -0.13 -1.35
C GLY A 29 -2.09 -0.80 -2.09
N TYR A 30 -0.88 -0.39 -1.72
CA TYR A 30 0.36 -0.77 -2.35
C TYR A 30 1.31 -1.35 -1.32
N GLU A 31 1.87 -2.53 -1.59
CA GLU A 31 2.83 -3.21 -0.73
C GLU A 31 4.21 -3.24 -1.38
N CYS A 32 5.24 -2.91 -0.60
CA CYS A 32 6.61 -3.09 -1.03
C CYS A 32 6.97 -4.57 -1.01
N GLN A 33 7.27 -5.14 -2.17
CA GLN A 33 7.64 -6.55 -2.32
C GLN A 33 8.96 -6.93 -1.65
N ARG A 34 9.76 -5.95 -1.21
CA ARG A 34 11.08 -6.17 -0.59
C ARG A 34 11.07 -6.05 0.93
N CYS A 35 10.41 -5.02 1.47
CA CYS A 35 10.40 -4.75 2.91
C CYS A 35 9.02 -4.86 3.55
N GLY A 36 7.95 -5.14 2.79
CA GLY A 36 6.59 -5.35 3.32
C GLY A 36 5.88 -4.07 3.76
N VAL A 37 6.46 -2.89 3.46
CA VAL A 37 5.83 -1.59 3.76
C VAL A 37 4.55 -1.45 2.97
N LEU A 38 3.49 -1.01 3.64
CA LEU A 38 2.17 -0.82 3.07
C LEU A 38 1.86 0.67 2.93
N LEU A 39 1.33 1.06 1.78
CA LEU A 39 0.91 2.41 1.46
C LEU A 39 -0.56 2.42 1.05
N CYS A 40 -1.30 3.41 1.55
CA CYS A 40 -2.68 3.63 1.16
C CYS A 40 -2.79 4.16 -0.28
N SER A 41 -3.88 3.83 -0.99
CA SER A 41 -4.13 4.31 -2.36
C SER A 41 -4.09 5.85 -2.44
N ASP A 42 -4.66 6.57 -1.47
CA ASP A 42 -4.58 8.04 -1.40
C ASP A 42 -3.14 8.55 -1.23
N CYS A 43 -2.37 7.91 -0.36
CA CYS A 43 -0.98 8.24 -0.06
C CYS A 43 -0.08 8.03 -1.26
N TYR A 44 -0.36 6.97 -2.02
CA TYR A 44 0.32 6.64 -3.26
C TYR A 44 -0.04 7.68 -4.34
N ASN A 45 -1.33 7.95 -4.55
CA ASN A 45 -1.79 8.94 -5.53
C ASN A 45 -1.24 10.33 -5.25
N LYS A 46 -1.26 10.77 -3.99
CA LYS A 46 -0.67 12.04 -3.57
C LYS A 46 0.82 12.10 -3.93
N ARG A 47 1.54 10.99 -3.74
CA ARG A 47 2.95 10.90 -4.11
C ARG A 47 3.16 10.96 -5.62
N THR A 48 2.32 10.29 -6.40
CA THR A 48 2.33 10.39 -7.86
C THR A 48 2.20 11.84 -8.31
N THR A 49 1.31 12.61 -7.67
CA THR A 49 1.16 14.04 -7.94
C THR A 49 2.38 14.86 -7.48
N GLU A 50 2.90 14.62 -6.28
CA GLU A 50 4.10 15.29 -5.73
C GLU A 50 5.34 15.06 -6.60
N LEU A 51 5.46 13.86 -7.18
CA LEU A 51 6.53 13.47 -8.09
C LEU A 51 6.27 13.90 -9.55
N ALA A 52 5.22 14.68 -9.81
CA ALA A 52 4.82 15.10 -11.16
C ALA A 52 4.67 13.92 -12.15
N GLY A 53 4.20 12.77 -11.67
CA GLY A 53 4.05 11.54 -12.45
C GLY A 53 5.33 10.71 -12.60
N ALA A 54 6.44 11.10 -11.97
CA ALA A 54 7.61 10.22 -11.86
C ALA A 54 7.29 9.01 -10.97
N ALA A 55 7.97 7.88 -11.21
CA ALA A 55 7.66 6.57 -10.65
C ALA A 55 7.40 6.59 -9.12
N PRO A 56 6.12 6.61 -8.69
CA PRO A 56 5.76 6.61 -7.27
C PRO A 56 5.96 5.23 -6.64
N ASP A 57 6.20 4.22 -7.48
CA ASP A 57 6.40 2.83 -7.11
C ASP A 57 7.66 2.60 -6.25
N SER A 58 8.60 3.54 -6.12
CA SER A 58 9.76 3.31 -5.24
C SER A 58 9.32 3.24 -3.79
N CYS A 59 9.80 2.30 -2.98
CA CYS A 59 9.43 2.28 -1.57
C CYS A 59 10.13 3.42 -0.80
N PRO A 60 9.44 4.12 0.14
CA PRO A 60 10.05 5.20 0.91
C PRO A 60 11.09 4.72 1.94
N GLN A 61 11.02 3.45 2.33
CA GLN A 61 11.85 2.86 3.40
C GLN A 61 13.00 1.99 2.86
N CYS A 62 12.91 1.54 1.62
CA CYS A 62 13.89 0.66 0.99
C CYS A 62 13.92 0.91 -0.53
N ASP A 63 14.98 0.53 -1.25
CA ASP A 63 15.00 0.60 -2.74
C ASP A 63 14.14 -0.49 -3.40
N GLY A 64 13.05 -0.91 -2.74
CA GLY A 64 12.08 -1.85 -3.28
C GLY A 64 11.04 -1.15 -4.14
N ARG A 65 10.18 -1.96 -4.78
CA ARG A 65 9.04 -1.46 -5.56
C ARG A 65 7.73 -1.78 -4.83
N LEU A 66 6.86 -0.79 -4.75
CA LEU A 66 5.47 -0.85 -4.33
C LEU A 66 4.69 -1.51 -5.47
N ALA A 67 3.98 -2.59 -5.16
CA ALA A 67 3.08 -3.27 -6.07
C ALA A 67 1.67 -3.20 -5.50
N LYS A 68 0.67 -3.05 -6.37
CA LYS A 68 -0.73 -3.07 -5.97
C LYS A 68 -1.07 -4.45 -5.41
N ARG A 69 -1.77 -4.50 -4.27
CA ARG A 69 -2.20 -5.72 -3.60
C ARG A 69 -3.70 -5.99 -3.79
#